data_AF-A0A8X8ZHA7-F1
#
_entry.id   AF-A0A8X8ZHA7-F1
#
_cell.length_a   1.000
_cell.length_b   1.000
_cell.length_c   1.000
_cell.angle_alpha   90.00
_cell.angle_beta   90.00
_cell.angle_gamma   90.00
#
_symmetry.space_group_name_H-M   'P 1'
#
loop_
_entity.id
_entity.type
_entity.pdbx_description
1 polymer ?
#
loop_
_entity_poly.entity_id
_entity_poly.type
_entity_poly.pdbx_seq_one_letter_code
_entity_poly.pdbx_strand_id
1 'polypeptide(L)'
;MATSIAIEAQSKTAEIHCGPAPCKEKFLELLENFSVPRCLFQMADIEAAELEEFGFNRSTGFFWEKKTERKVDKITGVKAKEIFTSLVVGEILGKMATANMIAIHSKVAEIHRGPICREKLNGMLDEFSIPRCLYLGIEQIQEFGFNRTTGFYWIKQEKKTERKVDKVGTTYFDTQLTAFIAPRRVSKITGVKGKEIFLSLAVAEILVGVPESDKVKFVSTTGIYRVHSIATFEPTVVGIKTK
;
A
#
# COMPACT_ATOMS: atom_id res chain seq x y z
N MET A 1 6.32 -15.16 16.02
CA MET A 1 5.45 -14.86 17.17
C MET A 1 4.32 -13.90 16.80
N ALA A 2 4.58 -12.71 16.26
CA ALA A 2 3.50 -11.77 15.87
C ALA A 2 2.50 -12.33 14.83
N THR A 3 2.99 -13.10 13.85
CA THR A 3 2.15 -13.75 12.82
C THR A 3 1.23 -14.82 13.40
N SER A 4 1.68 -15.58 14.42
CA SER A 4 0.90 -16.64 15.09
C SER A 4 -0.29 -16.06 15.85
N ILE A 5 -0.07 -14.95 16.57
CA ILE A 5 -1.12 -14.26 17.35
C ILE A 5 -2.20 -13.68 16.42
N ALA A 6 -1.80 -13.10 15.29
CA ALA A 6 -2.73 -12.59 14.29
C ALA A 6 -3.55 -13.72 13.64
N ILE A 7 -2.94 -14.87 13.37
CA ILE A 7 -3.62 -16.06 12.83
C ILE A 7 -4.59 -16.65 13.86
N GLU A 8 -4.19 -16.82 15.12
CA GLU A 8 -5.05 -17.32 16.21
C GLU A 8 -6.27 -16.43 16.47
N ALA A 9 -6.13 -15.12 16.32
CA ALA A 9 -7.25 -14.20 16.44
C ALA A 9 -8.23 -14.33 15.27
N GLN A 10 -7.74 -14.63 14.06
CA GLN A 10 -8.54 -14.71 12.83
C GLN A 10 -9.10 -16.11 12.57
N SER A 11 -8.46 -17.16 13.10
CA SER A 11 -8.79 -18.57 12.84
C SER A 11 -10.14 -18.99 13.41
N LYS A 12 -10.60 -18.35 14.48
CA LYS A 12 -11.90 -18.63 15.13
C LYS A 12 -13.11 -18.43 14.20
N THR A 13 -12.96 -17.66 13.13
CA THR A 13 -14.04 -17.34 12.16
C THR A 13 -13.61 -17.61 10.71
N ALA A 14 -12.50 -18.34 10.53
CA ALA A 14 -11.94 -18.61 9.22
C ALA A 14 -12.36 -19.99 8.68
N GLU A 15 -12.44 -20.08 7.36
CA GLU A 15 -12.44 -21.34 6.64
C GLU A 15 -11.00 -21.87 6.63
N ILE A 16 -10.77 -23.05 7.21
CA ILE A 16 -9.45 -23.69 7.27
C ILE A 16 -9.48 -24.95 6.42
N HIS A 17 -8.52 -25.04 5.50
CA HIS A 17 -8.31 -26.17 4.63
C HIS A 17 -6.96 -26.80 4.97
N CYS A 18 -6.93 -28.14 4.98
CA CYS A 18 -5.73 -28.90 5.30
C CYS A 18 -5.30 -29.75 4.10
N GLY A 19 -4.00 -29.79 3.88
CA GLY A 19 -3.37 -30.63 2.89
C GLY A 19 -3.17 -29.97 1.51
N PRO A 20 -2.22 -30.49 0.72
CA PRO A 20 -1.75 -29.91 -0.53
C PRO A 20 -2.85 -29.52 -1.53
N ALA A 21 -3.73 -30.47 -1.86
CA ALA A 21 -4.71 -30.31 -2.92
C ALA A 21 -5.91 -29.43 -2.50
N PRO A 22 -6.54 -29.64 -1.32
CA PRO A 22 -7.63 -28.77 -0.85
C PRO A 22 -7.19 -27.32 -0.65
N CYS A 23 -5.97 -27.10 -0.12
CA CYS A 23 -5.42 -25.75 0.06
C CYS A 23 -5.22 -25.05 -1.29
N LYS A 24 -4.67 -25.76 -2.29
CA LYS A 24 -4.45 -25.21 -3.63
C LYS A 24 -5.77 -24.91 -4.35
N GLU A 25 -6.74 -25.82 -4.27
CA GLU A 25 -8.06 -25.64 -4.88
C GLU A 25 -8.78 -24.43 -4.28
N LYS A 26 -8.84 -24.33 -2.94
CA LYS A 26 -9.47 -23.19 -2.28
C LYS A 26 -8.79 -21.88 -2.59
N PHE A 27 -7.46 -21.88 -2.61
CA PHE A 27 -6.69 -20.70 -2.99
C PHE A 27 -7.07 -20.22 -4.40
N LEU A 28 -7.10 -21.12 -5.40
CA LEU A 28 -7.50 -20.80 -6.77
C LEU A 28 -8.96 -20.32 -6.88
N GLU A 29 -9.88 -20.94 -6.13
CA GLU A 29 -11.28 -20.51 -6.03
C GLU A 29 -11.38 -19.06 -5.51
N LEU A 30 -10.60 -18.71 -4.48
CA LEU A 30 -10.56 -17.35 -3.95
C LEU A 30 -9.97 -16.38 -4.99
N LEU A 31 -8.92 -16.78 -5.72
CA LEU A 31 -8.37 -15.94 -6.78
C LEU A 31 -9.42 -15.62 -7.86
N GLU A 32 -10.21 -16.60 -8.27
CA GLU A 32 -11.29 -16.41 -9.24
C GLU A 32 -12.42 -15.54 -8.67
N ASN A 33 -12.90 -15.85 -7.46
CA ASN A 33 -13.96 -15.10 -6.78
C ASN A 33 -13.58 -13.62 -6.59
N PHE A 34 -12.29 -13.33 -6.36
CA PHE A 34 -11.79 -11.97 -6.18
C PHE A 34 -11.22 -11.35 -7.46
N SER A 35 -11.34 -12.01 -8.63
CA SER A 35 -10.79 -11.53 -9.91
C SER A 35 -9.29 -11.20 -9.86
N VAL A 36 -8.52 -12.00 -9.13
CA VAL A 36 -7.09 -11.86 -8.86
C VAL A 36 -6.32 -12.73 -9.88
N PRO A 37 -5.60 -12.16 -10.88
CA PRO A 37 -4.82 -12.95 -11.83
C PRO A 37 -3.86 -13.95 -11.19
N ARG A 38 -3.94 -15.21 -11.63
CA ARG A 38 -3.13 -16.34 -11.13
C ARG A 38 -1.62 -16.10 -11.22
N CYS A 39 -1.16 -15.24 -12.13
CA CYS A 39 0.26 -14.92 -12.35
C CYS A 39 0.88 -14.02 -11.27
N LEU A 40 0.08 -13.44 -10.36
CA LEU A 40 0.60 -12.56 -9.30
C LEU A 40 1.23 -13.34 -8.14
N PHE A 41 0.94 -14.63 -8.06
CA PHE A 41 1.60 -15.54 -7.16
C PHE A 41 2.58 -16.34 -8.02
N GLN A 42 3.88 -16.25 -7.71
CA GLN A 42 4.85 -17.18 -8.27
C GLN A 42 4.53 -18.59 -7.74
N MET A 43 3.51 -19.23 -8.32
CA MET A 43 3.08 -20.59 -7.97
C MET A 43 4.01 -21.66 -8.54
N ALA A 44 5.15 -21.26 -9.12
CA ALA A 44 6.15 -22.17 -9.66
C ALA A 44 6.88 -22.97 -8.57
N ASP A 45 6.89 -22.51 -7.31
CA ASP A 45 7.74 -23.11 -6.25
C ASP A 45 6.97 -23.59 -5.02
N ILE A 46 5.63 -23.67 -5.06
CA ILE A 46 4.92 -24.44 -4.03
C ILE A 46 4.75 -25.85 -4.59
N GLU A 47 5.77 -26.69 -4.38
CA GLU A 47 5.53 -28.13 -4.42
C GLU A 47 4.36 -28.39 -3.48
N ALA A 48 3.26 -28.90 -4.02
CA ALA A 48 2.02 -29.07 -3.26
C ALA A 48 2.31 -29.84 -1.95
N ALA A 49 3.31 -30.72 -1.97
CA ALA A 49 3.83 -31.50 -0.85
C ALA A 49 4.27 -30.70 0.40
N GLU A 50 4.51 -29.39 0.30
CA GLU A 50 5.00 -28.57 1.43
C GLU A 50 3.92 -27.69 2.08
N LEU A 51 2.71 -27.64 1.52
CA LEU A 51 1.60 -26.85 2.03
C LEU A 51 0.71 -27.68 2.97
N GLU A 52 0.75 -27.37 4.26
CA GLU A 52 0.01 -28.11 5.29
C GLU A 52 -1.38 -27.54 5.54
N GLU A 53 -1.49 -26.21 5.60
CA GLU A 53 -2.71 -25.52 5.97
C GLU A 53 -2.88 -24.23 5.17
N PHE A 54 -4.11 -23.95 4.79
CA PHE A 54 -4.52 -22.68 4.24
C PHE A 54 -5.76 -22.21 5.01
N GLY A 55 -5.68 -21.03 5.61
CA GLY A 55 -6.82 -20.43 6.29
C GLY A 55 -7.24 -19.13 5.64
N PHE A 56 -8.53 -18.88 5.55
CA PHE A 56 -9.10 -17.65 4.99
C PHE A 56 -10.28 -17.16 5.82
N ASN A 57 -10.24 -15.89 6.19
CA ASN A 57 -11.34 -15.19 6.84
C ASN A 57 -12.05 -14.31 5.82
N ARG A 58 -13.27 -14.71 5.45
CA ARG A 58 -14.10 -14.01 4.46
C ARG A 58 -14.49 -12.58 4.88
N SER A 59 -14.65 -12.34 6.18
CA SER A 59 -15.08 -11.03 6.70
C SER A 59 -13.98 -9.97 6.64
N THR A 60 -12.72 -10.40 6.85
CA THR A 60 -11.56 -9.49 6.86
C THR A 60 -10.74 -9.57 5.57
N GLY A 61 -10.99 -10.59 4.73
CA GLY A 61 -10.14 -10.92 3.60
C GLY A 61 -8.74 -11.36 4.03
N PHE A 62 -8.55 -11.81 5.27
CA PHE A 62 -7.25 -12.27 5.77
C PHE A 62 -7.04 -13.73 5.38
N PHE A 63 -5.86 -14.09 4.85
CA PHE A 63 -5.49 -15.49 4.71
C PHE A 63 -4.08 -15.79 5.21
N TRP A 64 -3.80 -17.06 5.42
CA TRP A 64 -2.47 -17.54 5.72
C TRP A 64 -2.23 -18.90 5.09
N GLU A 65 -0.94 -19.17 4.87
CA GLU A 65 -0.42 -20.46 4.47
C GLU A 65 0.53 -20.96 5.56
N LYS A 66 0.33 -22.21 6.01
CA LYS A 66 1.30 -22.95 6.81
C LYS A 66 2.07 -23.89 5.90
N LYS A 67 3.39 -23.74 5.88
CA LYS A 67 4.31 -24.59 5.12
C LYS A 67 5.33 -25.22 6.05
N THR A 68 5.83 -26.38 5.67
CA THR A 68 6.96 -27.02 6.36
C THR A 68 8.19 -26.97 5.47
N GLU A 69 9.15 -26.11 5.80
CA GLU A 69 10.44 -26.11 5.14
C GLU A 69 11.29 -27.27 5.70
N ARG A 70 11.76 -28.15 4.82
CA ARG A 70 12.77 -29.17 5.16
C ARG A 70 14.13 -28.71 4.64
N LYS A 71 14.98 -28.17 5.52
CA LYS A 71 16.38 -27.89 5.15
C LYS A 71 17.23 -29.14 5.42
N VAL A 72 17.89 -29.63 4.37
CA VAL A 72 18.84 -30.74 4.48
C VAL A 72 20.17 -30.21 5.04
N ASP A 73 20.36 -30.35 6.36
CA ASP A 73 21.65 -30.10 7.01
C ASP A 73 22.59 -31.28 6.72
N LYS A 74 23.78 -31.02 6.16
CA LYS A 74 24.75 -32.06 5.71
C LYS A 74 25.27 -32.98 6.82
N ILE A 75 25.01 -32.67 8.09
CA ILE A 75 25.62 -33.32 9.26
C ILE A 75 24.61 -34.22 10.02
N THR A 76 23.31 -33.90 10.04
CA THR A 76 22.34 -34.58 10.92
C THR A 76 21.13 -35.21 10.21
N GLY A 77 21.02 -35.08 8.88
CA GLY A 77 19.89 -35.64 8.14
C GLY A 77 18.57 -34.94 8.49
N VAL A 78 18.33 -33.80 7.83
CA VAL A 78 17.07 -33.02 7.80
C VAL A 78 16.68 -32.31 9.11
N LYS A 79 16.55 -30.97 9.03
CA LYS A 79 15.78 -30.16 9.99
C LYS A 79 14.49 -29.71 9.32
N ALA A 80 13.35 -30.02 9.92
CA ALA A 80 12.05 -29.48 9.52
C ALA A 80 11.72 -28.26 10.39
N LYS A 81 11.22 -27.19 9.77
CA LYS A 81 10.71 -26.00 10.45
C LYS A 81 9.38 -25.59 9.85
N GLU A 82 8.38 -25.38 10.69
CA GLU A 82 7.10 -24.82 10.28
C GLU A 82 7.21 -23.30 10.07
N ILE A 83 6.63 -22.82 8.97
CA ILE A 83 6.61 -21.41 8.58
C ILE A 83 5.18 -21.02 8.25
N PHE A 84 4.69 -20.00 8.95
CA PHE A 84 3.42 -19.35 8.66
C PHE A 84 3.67 -18.08 7.87
N THR A 85 3.05 -17.98 6.69
CA THR A 85 3.04 -16.77 5.87
C THR A 85 1.61 -16.23 5.84
N SER A 86 1.38 -15.04 6.39
CA SER A 86 0.07 -14.39 6.34
C SER A 86 0.03 -13.34 5.23
N LEU A 87 -1.08 -13.31 4.49
CA LEU A 87 -1.34 -12.36 3.41
C LEU A 87 -2.76 -11.82 3.58
N VAL A 88 -2.95 -10.51 3.43
CA VAL A 88 -4.29 -9.93 3.44
C VAL A 88 -4.75 -9.79 1.99
N VAL A 89 -5.83 -10.49 1.59
CA VAL A 89 -6.46 -10.35 0.27
C VAL A 89 -6.70 -8.87 -0.04
N GLY A 90 -7.11 -8.07 0.93
CA GLY A 90 -7.26 -6.61 0.78
C GLY A 90 -5.99 -5.87 0.35
N GLU A 91 -4.79 -6.27 0.81
CA GLU A 91 -3.53 -5.66 0.38
C GLU A 91 -3.13 -6.12 -1.04
N ILE A 92 -3.42 -7.37 -1.40
CA ILE A 92 -3.14 -7.93 -2.74
C ILE A 92 -4.10 -7.36 -3.77
N LEU A 93 -5.40 -7.37 -3.48
CA LEU A 93 -6.44 -6.69 -4.25
C LEU A 93 -6.12 -5.22 -4.41
N GLY A 94 -5.66 -4.55 -3.33
CA GLY A 94 -5.23 -3.16 -3.40
C GLY A 94 -4.10 -2.93 -4.40
N LYS A 95 -3.06 -3.79 -4.39
CA LYS A 95 -1.95 -3.71 -5.36
C LYS A 95 -2.38 -4.01 -6.79
N MET A 96 -3.23 -5.01 -7.00
CA MET A 96 -3.75 -5.38 -8.32
C MET A 96 -4.69 -4.32 -8.90
N ALA A 97 -5.62 -3.81 -8.09
CA ALA A 97 -6.49 -2.71 -8.48
C ALA A 97 -5.64 -1.49 -8.89
N THR A 98 -4.58 -1.20 -8.14
CA THR A 98 -3.64 -0.12 -8.46
C THR A 98 -2.93 -0.36 -9.81
N ALA A 99 -2.42 -1.58 -10.06
CA ALA A 99 -1.76 -1.92 -11.33
C ALA A 99 -2.73 -1.85 -12.52
N ASN A 100 -3.97 -2.32 -12.36
CA ASN A 100 -5.00 -2.25 -13.39
C ASN A 100 -5.37 -0.80 -13.73
N MET A 101 -5.53 0.06 -12.72
CA MET A 101 -5.79 1.48 -12.93
C MET A 101 -4.66 2.17 -13.71
N ILE A 102 -3.40 1.89 -13.40
CA ILE A 102 -2.27 2.40 -14.18
C ILE A 102 -2.35 1.89 -15.63
N ALA A 103 -2.61 0.59 -15.85
CA ALA A 103 -2.72 0.04 -17.20
C ALA A 103 -3.82 0.71 -18.03
N ILE A 104 -4.98 0.97 -17.44
CA ILE A 104 -6.11 1.67 -18.10
C ILE A 104 -5.73 3.10 -18.49
N HIS A 105 -5.17 3.86 -17.55
CA HIS A 105 -4.92 5.30 -17.76
C HIS A 105 -3.62 5.59 -18.51
N SER A 106 -2.65 4.68 -18.50
CA SER A 106 -1.31 4.89 -19.09
C SER A 106 -1.31 5.11 -20.61
N LYS A 107 -2.32 4.60 -21.33
CA LYS A 107 -2.42 4.72 -22.79
C LYS A 107 -2.51 6.17 -23.29
N VAL A 108 -3.02 7.07 -22.46
CA VAL A 108 -3.23 8.50 -22.81
C VAL A 108 -2.57 9.43 -21.79
N ALA A 109 -1.69 8.89 -20.95
CA ALA A 109 -0.99 9.64 -19.91
C ALA A 109 0.35 10.19 -20.42
N GLU A 110 0.74 11.35 -19.91
CA GLU A 110 2.11 11.83 -19.98
C GLU A 110 2.94 11.04 -18.95
N ILE A 111 3.92 10.27 -19.43
CA ILE A 111 4.77 9.43 -18.58
C ILE A 111 6.19 9.98 -18.60
N HIS A 112 6.70 10.29 -17.43
CA HIS A 112 8.04 10.79 -17.19
C HIS A 112 8.84 9.82 -16.34
N ARG A 113 10.15 9.76 -16.58
CA ARG A 113 11.09 8.89 -15.84
C ARG A 113 12.35 9.65 -15.47
N GLY A 114 12.94 9.26 -14.35
CA GLY A 114 14.19 9.86 -13.86
C GLY A 114 14.00 11.23 -13.19
N PRO A 115 15.00 12.12 -13.21
CA PRO A 115 15.05 13.30 -12.34
C PRO A 115 13.93 14.32 -12.61
N ILE A 116 13.40 14.38 -13.84
CA ILE A 116 12.31 15.29 -14.22
C ILE A 116 10.98 14.99 -13.52
N CYS A 117 10.80 13.77 -12.97
CA CYS A 117 9.56 13.35 -12.33
C CYS A 117 9.15 14.28 -11.17
N ARG A 118 10.11 14.77 -10.38
CA ARG A 118 9.81 15.68 -9.25
C ARG A 118 9.24 17.00 -9.73
N GLU A 119 9.84 17.57 -10.77
CA GLU A 119 9.42 18.84 -11.35
C GLU A 119 8.01 18.71 -11.94
N LYS A 120 7.74 17.63 -12.67
CA LYS A 120 6.42 17.34 -13.26
C LYS A 120 5.34 17.11 -12.21
N LEU A 121 5.66 16.38 -11.15
CA LEU A 121 4.77 16.24 -9.99
C LEU A 121 4.46 17.61 -9.37
N ASN A 122 5.48 18.42 -9.09
CA ASN A 122 5.28 19.75 -8.49
C ASN A 122 4.42 20.66 -9.37
N GLY A 123 4.69 20.70 -10.68
CA GLY A 123 3.90 21.50 -11.63
C GLY A 123 2.43 21.09 -11.66
N MET A 124 2.14 19.78 -11.64
CA MET A 124 0.76 19.29 -11.50
C MET A 124 0.16 19.73 -10.15
N LEU A 125 0.88 19.57 -9.03
CA LEU A 125 0.36 19.96 -7.73
C LEU A 125 0.00 21.45 -7.68
N ASP A 126 0.83 22.32 -8.26
CA ASP A 126 0.57 23.76 -8.32
C ASP A 126 -0.65 24.08 -9.18
N GLU A 127 -0.74 23.46 -10.36
CA GLU A 127 -1.85 23.66 -11.29
C GLU A 127 -3.21 23.39 -10.61
N PHE A 128 -3.28 22.34 -9.79
CA PHE A 128 -4.48 21.96 -9.06
C PHE A 128 -4.58 22.57 -7.65
N SER A 129 -3.70 23.50 -7.29
CA SER A 129 -3.67 24.15 -5.96
C SER A 129 -3.57 23.16 -4.80
N ILE A 130 -2.76 22.11 -4.96
CA ILE A 130 -2.42 21.15 -3.91
C ILE A 130 -1.07 21.54 -3.30
N PRO A 131 -0.96 21.75 -1.98
CA PRO A 131 0.31 22.12 -1.36
C PRO A 131 1.38 21.06 -1.58
N ARG A 132 2.50 21.45 -2.21
CA ARG A 132 3.65 20.57 -2.46
C ARG A 132 4.18 19.92 -1.19
N CYS A 133 4.05 20.64 -0.07
CA CYS A 133 4.49 20.19 1.24
C CYS A 133 3.86 18.86 1.65
N LEU A 134 2.67 18.50 1.16
CA LEU A 134 2.04 17.21 1.47
C LEU A 134 2.76 16.00 0.85
N TYR A 135 3.55 16.21 -0.21
CA TYR A 135 4.21 15.16 -1.00
C TYR A 135 5.73 15.10 -0.75
N LEU A 136 6.26 15.88 0.19
CA LEU A 136 7.71 15.90 0.48
C LEU A 136 8.25 14.57 1.02
N GLY A 137 7.40 13.70 1.56
CA GLY A 137 7.82 12.37 2.04
C GLY A 137 8.06 11.35 0.94
N ILE A 138 7.65 11.65 -0.29
CA ILE A 138 7.97 10.82 -1.46
C ILE A 138 9.38 11.19 -1.89
N GLU A 139 10.25 10.21 -2.14
CA GLU A 139 11.65 10.42 -2.50
C GLU A 139 12.04 9.55 -3.71
N GLN A 140 13.14 9.89 -4.39
CA GLN A 140 13.71 9.06 -5.47
C GLN A 140 12.65 8.55 -6.48
N ILE A 141 11.86 9.47 -7.02
CA ILE A 141 10.77 9.14 -7.95
C ILE A 141 11.36 8.61 -9.25
N GLN A 142 11.09 7.35 -9.56
CA GLN A 142 11.56 6.65 -10.75
C GLN A 142 10.65 6.92 -11.95
N GLU A 143 9.34 6.94 -11.71
CA GLU A 143 8.32 7.16 -12.74
C GLU A 143 7.20 8.03 -12.18
N PHE A 144 6.76 9.00 -12.97
CA PHE A 144 5.57 9.79 -12.73
C PHE A 144 4.71 9.74 -13.98
N GLY A 145 3.44 9.38 -13.83
CA GLY A 145 2.49 9.38 -14.93
C GLY A 145 1.27 10.21 -14.60
N PHE A 146 0.81 11.00 -15.56
CA PHE A 146 -0.37 11.85 -15.40
C PHE A 146 -1.29 11.79 -16.63
N ASN A 147 -2.50 11.31 -16.41
CA ASN A 147 -3.59 11.38 -17.37
C ASN A 147 -4.40 12.65 -17.11
N ARG A 148 -4.09 13.70 -17.86
CA ARG A 148 -4.72 15.02 -17.75
C ARG A 148 -6.23 14.99 -18.01
N THR A 149 -6.70 14.11 -18.90
CA THR A 149 -8.13 13.98 -19.25
C THR A 149 -8.97 13.51 -18.07
N THR A 150 -8.46 12.56 -17.28
CA THR A 150 -9.21 11.99 -16.15
C THR A 150 -8.77 12.51 -14.79
N GLY A 151 -7.67 13.28 -14.73
CA GLY A 151 -7.01 13.66 -13.49
C GLY A 151 -6.34 12.49 -12.77
N PHE A 152 -6.14 11.34 -13.41
CA PHE A 152 -5.50 10.20 -12.75
C PHE A 152 -3.99 10.33 -12.82
N TYR A 153 -3.29 10.12 -11.71
CA TYR A 153 -1.83 10.10 -11.70
C TYR A 153 -1.28 8.97 -10.85
N TRP A 154 -0.04 8.59 -11.13
CA TRP A 154 0.72 7.64 -10.33
C TRP A 154 2.16 8.07 -10.13
N ILE A 155 2.73 7.59 -9.04
CA ILE A 155 4.13 7.80 -8.66
C ILE A 155 4.72 6.44 -8.34
N LYS A 156 5.86 6.11 -8.92
CA LYS A 156 6.71 5.00 -8.48
C LYS A 156 7.99 5.54 -7.88
N GLN A 157 8.27 5.17 -6.64
CA GLN A 157 9.52 5.47 -5.93
C GLN A 157 10.29 4.19 -5.64
N GLU A 158 11.61 4.31 -5.55
CA GLU A 158 12.51 3.17 -5.39
C GLU A 158 12.20 2.30 -4.17
N LYS A 159 11.89 2.93 -3.04
CA LYS A 159 11.63 2.27 -1.76
C LYS A 159 10.49 2.96 -1.03
N LYS A 160 9.87 2.24 -0.10
CA LYS A 160 8.91 2.85 0.83
C LYS A 160 9.62 3.90 1.67
N THR A 161 8.92 4.99 1.94
CA THR A 161 9.41 6.09 2.75
C THR A 161 8.41 6.40 3.85
N GLU A 162 8.90 7.03 4.91
CA GLU A 162 8.03 7.59 5.94
C GLU A 162 8.42 9.03 6.19
N ARG A 163 7.42 9.84 6.53
CA ARG A 163 7.62 11.23 6.94
C ARG A 163 6.96 11.44 8.28
N LYS A 164 7.75 11.84 9.26
CA LYS A 164 7.25 12.27 10.56
C LYS A 164 7.04 13.78 10.55
N VAL A 165 5.87 14.20 10.99
CA VAL A 165 5.53 15.61 11.19
C VAL A 165 5.12 15.77 12.64
N ASP A 166 5.81 16.67 13.34
CA ASP A 166 5.54 16.92 14.76
C ASP A 166 4.10 17.37 14.95
N LYS A 167 3.45 16.85 16.00
CA LYS A 167 2.02 17.06 16.33
C LYS A 167 0.99 16.47 15.36
N VAL A 168 1.41 15.93 14.21
CA VAL A 168 0.52 15.23 13.26
C VAL A 168 0.70 13.72 13.36
N GLY A 169 1.93 13.23 13.34
CA GLY A 169 2.24 11.79 13.36
C GLY A 169 3.14 11.38 12.20
N THR A 170 3.12 10.09 11.87
CA THR A 170 3.95 9.52 10.80
C THR A 170 3.08 9.16 9.59
N THR A 171 3.47 9.62 8.41
CA THR A 171 2.85 9.22 7.14
C THR A 171 3.78 8.28 6.39
N TYR A 172 3.25 7.13 5.97
CA TYR A 172 3.96 6.13 5.19
C TYR A 172 3.55 6.23 3.72
N PHE A 173 4.54 6.20 2.83
CA PHE A 173 4.38 6.19 1.39
C PHE A 173 4.93 4.87 0.84
N ASP A 174 4.10 4.14 0.09
CA ASP A 174 4.50 2.88 -0.53
C ASP A 174 5.37 3.11 -1.78
N THR A 175 5.91 2.06 -2.39
CA THR A 175 6.71 2.17 -3.63
C THR A 175 5.88 2.61 -4.83
N GLN A 176 4.57 2.37 -4.81
CA GLN A 176 3.63 2.77 -5.85
C GLN A 176 2.44 3.48 -5.23
N LEU A 177 2.18 4.70 -5.69
CA LEU A 177 1.07 5.54 -5.26
C LEU A 177 0.20 5.86 -6.47
N THR A 178 -1.12 5.86 -6.28
CA THR A 178 -2.06 6.33 -7.30
C THR A 178 -3.14 7.19 -6.66
N ALA A 179 -3.65 8.16 -7.40
CA ALA A 179 -4.80 8.94 -6.99
C ALA A 179 -5.44 9.67 -8.18
N PHE A 180 -6.60 10.28 -7.92
CA PHE A 180 -7.23 11.25 -8.81
C PHE A 180 -7.07 12.64 -8.22
N ILE A 181 -6.65 13.59 -9.04
CA ILE A 181 -6.51 15.00 -8.69
C ILE A 181 -7.63 15.83 -9.34
N ALA A 182 -8.12 16.79 -8.58
CA ALA A 182 -9.03 17.84 -9.01
C ALA A 182 -8.64 19.14 -8.28
N PRO A 183 -9.14 20.32 -8.68
CA PRO A 183 -8.80 21.57 -8.01
C PRO A 183 -9.03 21.46 -6.49
N ARG A 184 -7.97 21.67 -5.71
CA ARG A 184 -7.95 21.60 -4.23
C ARG A 184 -8.37 20.24 -3.63
N ARG A 185 -8.37 19.17 -4.42
CA ARG A 185 -8.80 17.84 -3.97
C ARG A 185 -7.97 16.71 -4.57
N VAL A 186 -7.63 15.74 -3.74
CA VAL A 186 -7.04 14.47 -4.16
C VAL A 186 -7.88 13.34 -3.59
N SER A 187 -8.27 12.36 -4.41
CA SER A 187 -9.21 11.32 -4.01
C SER A 187 -8.80 9.94 -4.53
N LYS A 188 -9.40 8.90 -3.93
CA LYS A 188 -9.10 7.48 -4.21
C LYS A 188 -7.59 7.20 -4.11
N ILE A 189 -6.97 7.77 -3.08
CA ILE A 189 -5.54 7.64 -2.85
C ILE A 189 -5.22 6.20 -2.47
N THR A 190 -4.18 5.65 -3.08
CA THR A 190 -3.57 4.37 -2.69
C THR A 190 -2.08 4.55 -2.43
N GLY A 191 -1.51 3.69 -1.59
CA GLY A 191 -0.10 3.74 -1.22
C GLY A 191 0.26 4.82 -0.19
N VAL A 192 -0.71 5.45 0.46
CA VAL A 192 -0.49 6.39 1.57
C VAL A 192 -1.20 5.90 2.84
N LYS A 193 -0.48 5.78 3.94
CA LYS A 193 -1.04 5.43 5.25
C LYS A 193 -0.61 6.44 6.31
N GLY A 194 -1.55 7.02 7.04
CA GLY A 194 -1.28 7.82 8.22
C GLY A 194 -1.26 6.93 9.47
N LYS A 195 -0.21 7.01 10.28
CA LYS A 195 -0.12 6.31 11.56
C LYS A 195 -0.46 7.26 12.70
N GLU A 196 -1.49 6.87 13.43
CA GLU A 196 -1.81 7.37 14.75
C GLU A 196 -1.14 6.46 15.81
N ILE A 197 -1.23 6.84 17.09
CA ILE A 197 -0.52 6.21 18.22
C ILE A 197 -0.70 4.67 18.24
N PHE A 198 -1.87 4.15 17.85
CA PHE A 198 -2.19 2.71 17.92
C PHE A 198 -2.58 2.06 16.58
N LEU A 199 -2.92 2.81 15.53
CA LEU A 199 -3.39 2.25 14.25
C LEU A 199 -2.87 3.04 13.04
N SER A 200 -2.58 2.32 11.95
CA SER A 200 -2.28 2.91 10.65
C SER A 200 -3.51 2.85 9.75
N LEU A 201 -3.98 4.01 9.31
CA LEU A 201 -5.15 4.15 8.45
C LEU A 201 -4.73 4.59 7.04
N ALA A 202 -5.30 3.95 6.02
CA ALA A 202 -5.10 4.37 4.64
C ALA A 202 -5.81 5.72 4.42
N VAL A 203 -5.09 6.67 3.84
CA VAL A 203 -5.65 7.96 3.44
C VAL A 203 -6.38 7.73 2.12
N ALA A 204 -7.66 8.06 2.06
CA ALA A 204 -8.49 7.92 0.87
C ALA A 204 -8.65 9.24 0.12
N GLU A 205 -8.71 10.35 0.85
CA GLU A 205 -8.99 11.67 0.29
C GLU A 205 -8.26 12.79 1.05
N ILE A 206 -7.86 13.82 0.31
CA ILE A 206 -7.26 15.05 0.81
C ILE A 206 -8.04 16.23 0.21
N LEU A 207 -8.49 17.14 1.06
CA LEU A 207 -9.23 18.35 0.69
C LEU A 207 -8.47 19.56 1.21
N VAL A 208 -8.15 20.50 0.33
CA VAL A 208 -7.39 21.71 0.65
C VAL A 208 -8.35 22.88 0.79
N GLY A 209 -8.15 23.71 1.80
CA GLY A 209 -9.01 24.85 2.10
C GLY A 209 -10.29 24.47 2.86
N VAL A 210 -10.30 23.32 3.55
CA VAL A 210 -11.47 22.83 4.29
C VAL A 210 -11.10 22.61 5.76
N PRO A 211 -11.80 23.24 6.72
CA PRO A 211 -12.91 24.18 6.55
C PRO A 211 -12.49 25.60 6.15
N GLU A 212 -11.21 25.95 6.34
CA GLU A 212 -10.65 27.28 6.07
C GLU A 212 -9.51 27.19 5.06
N SER A 213 -9.21 28.28 4.37
CA SER A 213 -8.24 28.33 3.26
C SER A 213 -6.83 27.86 3.61
N ASP A 214 -6.41 27.97 4.88
CA ASP A 214 -5.10 27.58 5.38
C ASP A 214 -5.06 26.13 5.91
N LYS A 215 -6.16 25.38 5.79
CA LYS A 215 -6.29 24.01 6.31
C LYS A 215 -6.26 22.97 5.20
N VAL A 216 -5.89 21.76 5.61
CA VAL A 216 -6.02 20.54 4.83
C VAL A 216 -6.78 19.51 5.66
N LYS A 217 -7.79 18.89 5.04
CA LYS A 217 -8.58 17.80 5.62
C LYS A 217 -8.17 16.47 4.97
N PHE A 218 -7.75 15.52 5.78
CA PHE A 218 -7.46 14.14 5.40
C PHE A 218 -8.63 13.25 5.79
N VAL A 219 -9.08 12.39 4.88
CA VAL A 219 -10.15 11.41 5.13
C VAL A 219 -9.59 10.02 4.91
N SER A 220 -9.81 9.12 5.87
CA SER A 220 -9.41 7.71 5.77
C SER A 220 -10.43 6.90 4.97
N THR A 221 -10.03 5.69 4.57
CA THR A 221 -10.95 4.72 3.95
C THR A 221 -12.10 4.30 4.88
N THR A 222 -11.97 4.52 6.20
CA THR A 222 -13.00 4.23 7.21
C THR A 222 -13.94 5.42 7.46
N GLY A 223 -13.77 6.54 6.75
CA GLY A 223 -14.58 7.75 6.91
C GLY A 223 -14.17 8.67 8.07
N ILE A 224 -13.15 8.28 8.85
CA ILE A 224 -12.55 9.14 9.87
C ILE A 224 -11.78 10.25 9.17
N TYR A 225 -11.85 11.48 9.69
CA TYR A 225 -11.09 12.58 9.14
C TYR A 225 -10.33 13.37 10.20
N ARG A 226 -9.31 14.09 9.72
CA ARG A 226 -8.50 15.04 10.49
C ARG A 226 -8.29 16.30 9.69
N VAL A 227 -8.15 17.41 10.39
CA VAL A 227 -7.87 18.72 9.79
C VAL A 227 -6.61 19.27 10.43
N HIS A 228 -5.68 19.71 9.60
CA HIS A 228 -4.41 20.29 10.02
C HIS A 228 -4.14 21.58 9.26
N SER A 229 -3.32 22.47 9.80
CA SER A 229 -2.84 23.63 9.04
C SER A 229 -1.84 23.18 7.98
N ILE A 230 -1.91 23.78 6.80
CA ILE A 230 -0.95 23.52 5.71
C ILE A 230 0.48 23.81 6.18
N ALA A 231 0.66 24.89 6.96
CA ALA A 231 1.96 25.29 7.50
C ALA A 231 2.62 24.21 8.38
N THR A 232 1.83 23.30 8.99
CA THR A 232 2.36 22.19 9.80
C THR A 232 3.17 21.20 8.97
N PHE A 233 2.93 21.12 7.65
CA PHE A 233 3.63 20.21 6.75
C PHE A 233 4.78 20.88 6.00
N GLU A 234 5.02 22.18 6.20
CA GLU A 234 6.19 22.83 5.62
C GLU A 234 7.48 22.37 6.32
N PRO A 235 8.60 22.25 5.61
CA PRO A 235 9.86 21.90 6.23
C PRO A 235 10.27 23.00 7.21
N THR A 236 10.59 22.63 8.44
CA THR A 236 11.17 23.56 9.42
C THR A 236 12.51 24.04 8.86
N VAL A 237 12.60 25.31 8.46
CA VAL A 237 13.88 25.92 8.10
C VAL A 237 14.71 25.94 9.38
N VAL A 238 15.62 24.97 9.55
CA VAL A 238 16.62 25.02 10.61
C VAL A 238 17.49 26.22 10.28
N GLY A 239 17.30 27.31 11.03
CA GLY A 239 18.14 28.49 10.92
C GLY A 239 19.60 28.04 10.98
N ILE A 240 20.33 28.29 9.89
CA ILE A 240 21.77 28.15 9.86
C ILE A 240 22.28 29.08 10.96
N LYS A 241 22.71 28.52 12.09
CA LYS A 241 23.53 29.27 13.03
C LYS A 241 24.86 29.48 12.32
N THR A 242 25.00 30.62 11.66
CA THR A 242 26.30 31.16 11.27
C THR A 242 27.14 31.26 12.53
N LYS A 243 28.24 30.51 12.56
CA LYS A 243 29.28 30.61 13.56
C LYS A 243 30.33 31.60 13.08
#